data_AF-A0A1E2SII5-F1
#
_entry.id   AF-A0A1E2SII5-F1
#
_cell.length_a   1.000
_cell.length_b   1.000
_cell.length_c   1.000
_cell.angle_alpha   90.00
_cell.angle_beta   90.00
_cell.angle_gamma   90.00
#
_symmetry.space_group_name_H-M   'P 1'
#
loop_
_entity.id
_entity.type
_entity.pdbx_description
1 polymer ?
#
loop_
_entity_poly.entity_id
_entity_poly.type
_entity_poly.pdbx_seq_one_letter_code
_entity_poly.pdbx_strand_id
1 'polypeptide(L)'
;MNRPAGAFARELSEHLELLVLRAGGDSSGRWLAARTDRGKGYWASIIAGEVAMNTNDIAIAAEVFNVSPYQFVRDARADHALTASDEWNTAAR
;
A
#
# COMPACT_ATOMS: atom_id res chain seq x y z
N MET A 1 20.27 -10.07 2.65
CA MET A 1 19.57 -9.71 3.90
C MET A 1 18.58 -8.61 3.55
N ASN A 2 17.31 -8.96 3.33
CA ASN A 2 16.25 -7.96 3.12
C ASN A 2 16.04 -7.26 4.46
N ARG A 3 16.40 -5.98 4.56
CA ARG A 3 15.97 -5.16 5.70
C ARG A 3 14.44 -5.15 5.69
N PRO A 4 13.76 -5.28 6.84
CA PRO A 4 12.34 -4.97 6.89
C PRO A 4 12.15 -3.57 6.30
N ALA A 5 11.14 -3.43 5.45
CA ALA A 5 10.77 -2.13 4.93
C ALA A 5 10.59 -1.17 6.13
N GLY A 6 11.21 0.01 6.08
CA GLY A 6 11.06 0.99 7.16
C GLY A 6 9.57 1.31 7.41
N ALA A 7 9.21 1.82 8.59
CA ALA A 7 7.81 2.08 8.96
C ALA A 7 7.00 2.75 7.84
N PHE A 8 7.58 3.77 7.19
CA PHE A 8 6.97 4.47 6.05
C PHE A 8 6.70 3.57 4.83
N ALA A 9 7.60 2.66 4.49
CA ALA A 9 7.40 1.75 3.37
C ALA A 9 6.30 0.72 3.67
N ARG A 10 6.19 0.27 4.93
CA ARG A 10 5.09 -0.58 5.38
C ARG A 10 3.75 0.14 5.30
N GLU A 11 3.67 1.39 5.75
CA GLU A 11 2.46 2.23 5.67
C GLU A 11 1.94 2.32 4.22
N LEU A 12 2.84 2.54 3.25
CA LEU A 12 2.46 2.58 1.84
C LEU A 12 1.93 1.24 1.35
N SER A 13 2.60 0.13 1.66
CA SER A 13 2.20 -1.22 1.24
C SER A 13 0.83 -1.61 1.80
N GLU A 14 0.60 -1.40 3.09
CA GLU A 14 -0.69 -1.66 3.75
C GLU A 14 -1.81 -0.80 3.15
N HIS A 15 -1.54 0.48 2.89
CA HIS A 15 -2.50 1.37 2.25
C HIS A 15 -2.85 0.92 0.83
N LEU A 16 -1.85 0.53 0.02
CA LEU A 16 -2.08 0.02 -1.33
C LEU A 16 -2.93 -1.26 -1.29
N GLU A 17 -2.62 -2.19 -0.38
CA GLU A 17 -3.40 -3.41 -0.20
C GLU A 17 -4.87 -3.09 0.13
N LEU A 18 -5.10 -2.19 1.09
CA LEU A 18 -6.43 -1.76 1.49
C LEU A 18 -7.22 -1.18 0.32
N LEU A 19 -6.60 -0.31 -0.50
CA LEU A 19 -7.24 0.27 -1.67
C LEU A 19 -7.57 -0.78 -2.73
N VAL A 20 -6.66 -1.72 -2.99
CA VAL A 20 -6.88 -2.83 -3.93
C VAL A 20 -8.04 -3.71 -3.47
N LEU A 21 -8.10 -4.07 -2.19
CA LEU A 21 -9.18 -4.87 -1.62
C LEU A 21 -10.53 -4.15 -1.71
N ARG A 22 -10.57 -2.85 -1.39
CA ARG A 22 -11.78 -2.01 -1.53
C ARG A 22 -12.28 -1.92 -2.97
N ALA A 23 -11.38 -2.00 -3.94
CA ALA A 23 -11.70 -1.99 -5.36
C ALA A 23 -12.02 -3.39 -5.94
N GLY A 24 -12.16 -4.41 -5.08
CA GLY A 24 -12.49 -5.78 -5.47
C GLY A 24 -11.31 -6.60 -6.03
N GLY A 25 -10.08 -6.15 -5.79
CA GLY A 25 -8.86 -6.88 -6.12
C GLY A 25 -8.40 -7.85 -5.02
N ASP A 26 -7.17 -8.34 -5.17
CA ASP A 26 -6.51 -9.25 -4.23
C ASP A 26 -5.00 -8.91 -4.10
N SER A 27 -4.34 -9.50 -3.11
CA SER A 27 -2.90 -9.30 -2.84
C SER A 27 -1.98 -9.96 -3.89
N SER A 28 -2.53 -10.60 -4.93
CA SER A 28 -1.72 -11.26 -5.97
C SER A 28 -1.10 -10.29 -6.98
N GLY A 29 -1.45 -9.00 -6.89
CA GLY A 29 -1.01 -7.96 -7.82
C GLY A 29 -1.67 -8.01 -9.20
N ARG A 30 -2.54 -9.01 -9.50
CA ARG A 30 -3.24 -9.13 -10.80
C ARG A 30 -4.14 -7.92 -11.07
N TRP A 31 -4.82 -7.41 -10.05
CA TRP A 31 -5.75 -6.29 -10.20
C TRP A 31 -5.02 -5.01 -10.63
N LEU A 32 -3.85 -4.74 -10.05
CA LEU A 32 -2.99 -3.61 -10.43
C LEU A 32 -2.35 -3.82 -11.80
N ALA A 33 -1.84 -5.01 -12.08
CA ALA A 33 -1.22 -5.33 -13.38
C ALA A 33 -2.18 -5.20 -14.57
N ALA A 34 -3.49 -5.34 -14.35
CA ALA A 34 -4.49 -5.10 -15.39
C ALA A 34 -4.72 -3.61 -15.70
N ARG A 35 -4.16 -2.69 -14.89
CA ARG A 35 -4.38 -1.24 -14.94
C ARG A 35 -3.11 -0.42 -15.10
N THR A 36 -1.94 -1.05 -15.04
CA THR A 36 -0.65 -0.38 -15.12
C THR A 36 0.28 -1.10 -16.08
N ASP A 37 1.43 -0.50 -16.35
CA ASP A 37 2.51 -1.04 -17.20
C ASP A 37 3.41 -2.08 -16.49
N ARG A 38 3.03 -2.53 -15.28
CA ARG A 38 3.88 -3.39 -14.43
C ARG A 38 3.27 -4.76 -14.19
N GLY A 39 4.13 -5.76 -14.08
CA GLY A 39 3.71 -7.15 -13.93
C GLY A 39 3.12 -7.47 -12.54
N LYS A 40 2.21 -8.45 -12.49
CA LYS A 40 1.55 -8.91 -11.25
C LYS A 40 2.53 -9.26 -10.13
N GLY A 41 3.67 -9.90 -10.44
CA GLY A 41 4.65 -10.32 -9.45
C GLY A 41 5.34 -9.13 -8.77
N TYR A 42 5.53 -8.03 -9.50
CA TYR A 42 6.10 -6.80 -8.96
C TYR A 42 5.11 -6.10 -8.02
N TRP A 43 3.83 -6.04 -8.40
CA TRP A 43 2.81 -5.50 -7.50
C TRP A 43 2.58 -6.37 -6.27
N ALA A 44 2.64 -7.69 -6.41
CA ALA A 44 2.55 -8.61 -5.28
C ALA A 44 3.69 -8.40 -4.27
N SER A 45 4.92 -8.18 -4.73
CA SER A 45 6.06 -7.94 -3.83
C SER A 45 5.97 -6.56 -3.13
N ILE A 46 5.38 -5.55 -3.79
CA ILE A 46 5.06 -4.27 -3.13
C ILE A 46 3.99 -4.45 -2.06
N ILE A 47 2.88 -5.12 -2.39
CA ILE A 47 1.77 -5.35 -1.45
C ILE A 47 2.26 -6.13 -0.23
N ALA A 48 3.08 -7.18 -0.45
CA ALA A 48 3.68 -7.96 0.63
C ALA A 48 4.73 -7.20 1.46
N GLY A 49 5.10 -5.97 1.07
CA GLY A 49 6.13 -5.18 1.75
C GLY A 49 7.55 -5.70 1.55
N GLU A 50 7.77 -6.63 0.61
CA GLU A 50 9.10 -7.16 0.25
C GLU A 50 9.92 -6.13 -0.53
N VAL A 51 9.23 -5.32 -1.34
CA VAL A 51 9.81 -4.23 -2.13
C VAL A 51 9.14 -2.92 -1.71
N ALA A 52 9.94 -1.96 -1.26
CA ALA A 52 9.44 -0.63 -0.94
C ALA A 52 9.06 0.13 -2.22
N MET A 53 7.94 0.86 -2.16
CA MET A 53 7.55 1.76 -3.25
C MET A 53 8.57 2.89 -3.42
N ASN A 54 8.98 3.14 -4.66
CA ASN A 54 9.64 4.37 -5.06
C ASN A 54 8.63 5.42 -5.55
N THR A 55 9.11 6.63 -5.87
CA THR A 55 8.27 7.75 -6.32
C THR A 55 7.41 7.45 -7.56
N ASN A 56 7.92 6.67 -8.50
CA ASN A 56 7.17 6.28 -9.70
C ASN A 56 6.03 5.30 -9.34
N ASP A 57 6.28 4.39 -8.40
CA ASP A 57 5.29 3.43 -7.91
C ASP A 57 4.12 4.16 -7.26
N ILE A 58 4.44 5.16 -6.43
CA ILE A 58 3.46 6.03 -5.77
C ILE A 58 2.65 6.82 -6.80
N ALA A 59 3.30 7.37 -7.83
CA ALA A 59 2.62 8.11 -8.89
C ALA A 59 1.61 7.24 -9.65
N ILE A 60 2.02 6.03 -10.04
CA ILE A 60 1.16 5.08 -10.74
C ILE A 60 0.01 4.62 -9.85
N ALA A 61 0.28 4.26 -8.58
CA ALA A 61 -0.76 3.85 -7.65
C ALA A 61 -1.78 4.99 -7.42
N ALA A 62 -1.30 6.21 -7.21
CA ALA A 62 -2.15 7.38 -7.03
C ALA A 62 -3.05 7.64 -8.26
N GLU A 63 -2.50 7.51 -9.47
CA GLU A 63 -3.27 7.64 -10.72
C GLU A 63 -4.38 6.57 -10.82
N VAL A 64 -4.07 5.31 -10.51
CA VAL A 64 -5.06 4.20 -10.52
C VAL A 64 -6.26 4.50 -9.61
N PHE A 65 -6.03 5.16 -8.47
CA PHE A 65 -7.07 5.51 -7.50
C PHE A 65 -7.58 6.94 -7.64
N ASN A 66 -7.22 7.65 -8.71
CA ASN A 66 -7.67 9.00 -9.02
C ASN A 66 -7.41 10.01 -7.89
N VAL A 67 -6.23 9.92 -7.28
CA VAL A 67 -5.73 10.85 -6.25
C VAL A 67 -4.37 11.41 -6.65
N SER A 68 -3.94 12.50 -6.00
CA SER A 68 -2.57 13.00 -6.18
C SER A 68 -1.55 12.13 -5.44
N PRO A 69 -0.27 12.05 -5.88
CA PRO A 69 0.78 11.35 -5.14
C PRO A 69 0.95 11.85 -3.70
N TYR A 70 0.79 13.16 -3.48
CA TYR A 70 0.81 13.73 -2.12
C TYR A 70 -0.33 13.19 -1.26
N GLN A 71 -1.55 13.16 -1.81
CA GLN A 71 -2.71 12.66 -1.09
C GLN A 71 -2.59 11.17 -0.77
N PHE A 72 -2.10 10.36 -1.71
CA PHE A 72 -1.83 8.94 -1.48
C PHE A 72 -0.91 8.72 -0.27
N VAL A 73 0.22 9.46 -0.22
CA VAL A 73 1.18 9.37 0.90
C VAL A 73 0.57 9.85 2.22
N ARG A 74 -0.20 10.95 2.18
CA ARG A 74 -0.88 11.50 3.37
C ARG A 74 -1.89 10.50 3.93
N ASP A 75 -2.67 9.87 3.05
CA ASP A 75 -3.74 8.95 3.44
C ASP A 75 -3.16 7.64 3.96
N ALA A 76 -2.06 7.13 3.38
CA ALA A 76 -1.33 5.97 3.91
C ALA A 76 -0.88 6.16 5.36
N ARG A 77 -0.34 7.35 5.68
CA ARG A 77 0.07 7.70 7.06
C ARG A 77 -1.12 7.80 8.01
N ALA A 78 -2.25 8.32 7.53
CA ALA A 78 -3.46 8.47 8.32
C ALA A 78 -4.10 7.10 8.64
N ASP A 79 -4.20 6.22 7.64
CA ASP A 79 -4.73 4.86 7.81
C ASP A 79 -3.91 4.05 8.80
N HIS A 80 -2.57 4.12 8.72
CA HIS A 80 -1.70 3.40 9.67
C HIS A 80 -1.85 3.90 11.11
N ALA A 81 -1.99 5.22 11.30
CA ALA A 81 -2.22 5.80 12.62
C ALA A 81 -3.56 5.36 13.23
N LEU A 82 -4.61 5.21 12.41
CA LEU A 82 -5.90 4.69 12.85
C LEU A 82 -5.81 3.22 13.27
N THR A 83 -5.19 2.37 12.44
CA THR A 83 -4.98 0.95 12.76
C THR A 83 -4.20 0.78 14.06
N ALA A 84 -3.12 1.53 14.25
CA ALA A 84 -2.34 1.48 15.49
C ALA A 84 -3.16 1.93 16.72
N SER A 85 -4.04 2.92 16.56
CA SER A 85 -4.93 3.36 17.65
C SER A 85 -5.96 2.29 18.04
N ASP A 86 -6.50 1.54 17.08
CA ASP A 86 -7.49 0.50 17.33
C ASP A 86 -6.90 -0.73 18.03
N GLU A 87 -5.66 -1.09 17.69
CA GLU A 87 -4.91 -2.15 18.36
C GLU A 87 -4.68 -1.84 19.85
N TRP A 88 -4.26 -0.60 20.17
CA TRP A 88 -4.09 -0.14 21.55
C TRP A 88 -5.39 -0.20 22.37
N ASN A 89 -6.51 0.20 21.77
CA ASN A 89 -7.81 0.18 22.45
C ASN A 89 -8.35 -1.24 22.69
N THR A 90 -7.98 -2.19 21.83
CA THR A 90 -8.41 -3.59 21.94
C THR A 90 -7.55 -4.37 22.94
N ALA A 91 -6.24 -4.09 23.01
CA ALA A 91 -5.32 -4.73 23.96
C ALA A 91 -5.47 -4.22 25.40
N ALA A 92 -6.09 -3.05 25.61
CA ALA A 92 -6.36 -2.47 26.93
C ALA A 92 -7.67 -2.97 27.58
N ARG A 93 -8.37 -3.92 26.95
CA ARG A 93 -9.59 -4.58 27.46
C ARG A 93 -9.30 -6.00 27.89
#